data_AF-M4WGZ8-F1
#
_entry.id   AF-M4WGZ8-F1
#
_cell.length_a   1.000
_cell.length_b   1.000
_cell.length_c   1.000
_cell.angle_alpha   90.00
_cell.angle_beta   90.00
_cell.angle_gamma   90.00
#
_symmetry.space_group_name_H-M   'P 1'
#
loop_
_entity.id
_entity.type
_entity.pdbx_description
1 polymer ?
#
loop_
_entity_poly.entity_id
_entity_poly.type
_entity_poly.pdbx_seq_one_letter_code
_entity_poly.pdbx_strand_id
1 'polypeptide(L)'
;MKFSVSKLSLLLCITILCICFATAAPQWQISELSEQSNVIKCSNENNFGIYKELCQFLKKIYIKAPDEDLGSYLRGGLQSAANRLLDPTVTLPKNTLKNVEDCMKNFQAVINEYNVVALKKYQECDGQCAKQAGQLFENDASKTAGRMGDCIVSLAALH
;
A
#
# COMPACT_ATOMS: atom_id res chain seq x y z
N MET A 1 22.14 1.16 62.03
CA MET A 1 21.05 1.57 61.11
C MET A 1 20.31 0.34 60.64
N LYS A 2 19.08 0.09 61.10
CA LYS A 2 18.25 -1.05 60.68
C LYS A 2 17.38 -0.60 59.50
N PHE A 3 17.80 -0.91 58.27
CA PHE A 3 16.91 -0.76 57.12
C PHE A 3 15.85 -1.86 57.21
N SER A 4 14.59 -1.45 57.40
CA SER A 4 13.45 -2.37 57.45
C SER A 4 13.28 -3.00 56.07
N VAL A 5 13.45 -4.32 56.00
CA VAL A 5 13.30 -5.18 54.80
C VAL A 5 11.98 -4.91 54.06
N SER A 6 10.96 -4.42 54.78
CA SER A 6 9.65 -4.04 54.24
C SER A 6 9.70 -2.87 53.26
N LYS A 7 10.59 -1.87 53.47
CA LYS A 7 10.70 -0.70 52.57
C LYS A 7 11.42 -1.04 51.26
N LEU A 8 12.38 -1.97 51.31
CA LEU A 8 13.13 -2.42 50.14
C LEU A 8 12.23 -3.28 49.22
N SER A 9 11.39 -4.13 49.82
CA SER A 9 10.42 -4.96 49.08
C SER A 9 9.34 -4.12 48.38
N LEU A 10 8.85 -3.06 49.05
CA LEU A 10 7.87 -2.15 48.45
C LEU A 10 8.45 -1.36 47.26
N LEU A 11 9.70 -0.89 47.36
CA LEU A 11 10.37 -0.18 46.26
C LEU A 11 10.58 -1.09 45.04
N LEU A 12 11.00 -2.34 45.27
CA LEU A 12 11.18 -3.32 44.19
C LEU A 12 9.87 -3.62 43.45
N CYS A 13 8.77 -3.79 44.18
CA CYS A 13 7.44 -3.99 43.58
C CYS A 13 6.99 -2.80 42.72
N ILE A 14 7.23 -1.56 43.15
CA ILE A 14 6.84 -0.36 42.39
C ILE A 14 7.67 -0.25 41.10
N THR A 15 8.97 -0.52 41.15
CA THR A 15 9.82 -0.50 39.96
C THR A 15 9.46 -1.57 38.95
N ILE A 16 9.10 -2.79 39.38
CA ILE A 16 8.66 -3.87 38.49
C ILE A 16 7.31 -3.52 37.84
N LEU A 17 6.38 -2.91 38.59
CA LEU A 17 5.11 -2.43 38.04
C LEU A 17 5.34 -1.40 36.92
N CYS A 18 6.22 -0.42 37.14
CA CYS A 18 6.52 0.61 36.13
C CYS A 18 7.17 0.04 34.86
N ILE A 19 8.01 -0.99 34.97
CA ILE A 19 8.64 -1.63 33.81
C ILE A 19 7.59 -2.42 32.99
N CYS A 20 6.63 -3.08 33.65
CA CYS A 20 5.55 -3.78 32.95
C CYS A 20 4.61 -2.84 32.17
N PHE A 21 4.41 -1.59 32.63
CA PHE A 21 3.63 -0.59 31.88
C PHE A 21 4.42 0.03 30.72
N ALA A 22 5.76 0.11 30.81
CA ALA A 22 6.60 0.64 29.73
C ALA A 22 6.77 -0.34 28.55
N THR A 23 6.57 -1.64 28.76
CA THR A 23 6.64 -2.67 27.71
C THR A 23 5.29 -3.08 27.16
N ALA A 24 4.20 -2.39 27.51
CA ALA A 24 2.97 -2.47 26.75
C ALA A 24 3.24 -1.82 25.39
N ALA A 25 3.80 -2.59 24.46
CA ALA A 25 3.76 -2.25 23.05
C ALA A 25 2.31 -1.85 22.75
N PRO A 26 2.05 -0.65 22.20
CA PRO A 26 0.69 -0.27 21.87
C PRO A 26 0.13 -1.39 21.01
N GLN A 27 -0.85 -2.12 21.54
CA GLN A 27 -1.71 -2.98 20.75
C GLN A 27 -2.52 -1.99 19.92
N TRP A 28 -1.93 -1.58 18.79
CA TRP A 28 -2.59 -0.80 17.76
C TRP A 28 -3.91 -1.52 17.48
N GLN A 29 -5.02 -0.94 17.91
CA GLN A 29 -6.34 -1.45 17.59
C GLN A 29 -6.42 -1.47 16.06
N ILE A 30 -6.31 -2.67 15.49
CA ILE A 30 -6.55 -2.88 14.07
C ILE A 30 -8.06 -2.71 13.93
N SER A 31 -8.50 -1.48 13.69
CA SER A 31 -9.80 -1.24 13.08
C SER A 31 -9.90 -2.16 11.87
N GLU A 32 -11.02 -2.87 11.75
CA GLU A 32 -11.25 -3.86 10.69
C GLU A 32 -10.95 -3.23 9.33
N LEU A 33 -9.88 -3.70 8.68
CA LEU A 33 -9.44 -3.11 7.42
C LEU A 33 -10.40 -3.54 6.32
N SER A 34 -11.09 -2.56 5.74
CA SER A 34 -11.95 -2.79 4.58
C SER A 34 -11.10 -2.96 3.33
N GLU A 35 -11.25 -4.10 2.65
CA GLU A 35 -10.67 -4.33 1.33
C GLU A 35 -11.49 -3.60 0.26
N GLN A 36 -10.82 -2.79 -0.55
CA GLN A 36 -11.41 -2.01 -1.62
C GLN A 36 -10.83 -2.49 -2.95
N SER A 37 -11.63 -3.23 -3.71
CA SER A 37 -11.31 -3.78 -5.03
C SER A 37 -12.08 -3.05 -6.14
N ASN A 38 -11.72 -3.29 -7.41
CA ASN A 38 -12.34 -2.65 -8.58
C ASN A 38 -12.33 -1.11 -8.54
N VAL A 39 -11.31 -0.54 -7.88
CA VAL A 39 -11.19 0.92 -7.70
C VAL A 39 -10.66 1.64 -8.94
N ILE A 40 -9.99 0.89 -9.83
CA ILE A 40 -9.40 1.43 -11.06
C ILE A 40 -10.45 1.51 -12.16
N LYS A 41 -10.62 2.72 -12.69
CA LYS A 41 -11.39 3.02 -13.90
C LYS A 41 -10.42 3.14 -15.08
N CYS A 42 -10.74 2.49 -16.19
CA CYS A 42 -9.97 2.60 -17.42
C CYS A 42 -10.77 3.42 -18.43
N SER A 43 -10.19 4.51 -18.93
CA SER A 43 -10.87 5.46 -19.83
C SER A 43 -11.15 4.90 -21.22
N ASN A 44 -10.26 4.05 -21.74
CA ASN A 44 -10.37 3.49 -23.09
C ASN A 44 -10.74 1.99 -23.08
N GLU A 45 -11.93 1.63 -22.60
CA GLU A 45 -12.37 0.22 -22.62
C GLU A 45 -12.51 -0.38 -24.03
N ASN A 46 -12.58 0.49 -25.05
CA ASN A 46 -12.60 0.12 -26.47
C ASN A 46 -11.20 -0.11 -27.07
N ASN A 47 -10.11 0.13 -26.33
CA ASN A 47 -8.77 -0.20 -26.80
C ASN A 47 -8.57 -1.71 -26.85
N PHE A 48 -7.91 -2.17 -27.91
CA PHE A 48 -7.59 -3.57 -28.15
C PHE A 48 -6.15 -3.88 -27.71
N GLY A 49 -5.81 -5.16 -27.54
CA GLY A 49 -4.43 -5.57 -27.21
C GLY A 49 -4.07 -5.42 -25.73
N ILE A 50 -2.82 -5.08 -25.44
CA ILE A 50 -2.25 -5.07 -24.07
C ILE A 50 -3.05 -4.20 -23.13
N TYR A 51 -3.46 -3.00 -23.57
CA TYR A 51 -4.17 -2.05 -22.73
C TYR A 51 -5.38 -2.69 -22.04
N LYS A 52 -6.17 -3.47 -22.78
CA LYS A 52 -7.37 -4.13 -22.25
C LYS A 52 -7.01 -5.17 -21.20
N GLU A 53 -6.01 -5.98 -21.46
CA GLU A 53 -5.61 -7.09 -20.58
C GLU A 53 -4.97 -6.55 -19.30
N LEU A 54 -4.13 -5.54 -19.45
CA LEU A 54 -3.53 -4.82 -18.35
C LEU A 54 -4.56 -4.09 -17.49
N CYS A 55 -5.53 -3.43 -18.12
CA CYS A 55 -6.66 -2.82 -17.40
C CYS A 55 -7.43 -3.88 -16.60
N GLN A 56 -7.70 -5.07 -17.17
CA GLN A 56 -8.39 -6.16 -16.46
C GLN A 56 -7.56 -6.72 -15.29
N PHE A 57 -6.23 -6.81 -15.46
CA PHE A 57 -5.34 -7.15 -14.35
C PHE A 57 -5.41 -6.10 -13.25
N LEU A 58 -5.28 -4.82 -13.60
CA LEU A 58 -5.29 -3.70 -12.68
C LEU A 58 -6.61 -3.62 -11.89
N LYS A 59 -7.77 -3.87 -12.51
CA LYS A 59 -9.08 -3.90 -11.81
C LYS A 59 -9.14 -4.91 -10.65
N LYS A 60 -8.33 -5.97 -10.69
CA LYS A 60 -8.22 -6.97 -9.60
C LYS A 60 -7.34 -6.52 -8.45
N ILE A 61 -6.55 -5.45 -8.62
CA ILE A 61 -5.71 -4.91 -7.57
C ILE A 61 -6.58 -4.26 -6.50
N TYR A 62 -6.30 -4.61 -5.26
CA TYR A 62 -7.01 -4.07 -4.10
C TYR A 62 -6.07 -3.31 -3.18
N ILE A 63 -6.69 -2.48 -2.34
CA ILE A 63 -6.07 -1.80 -1.19
C ILE A 63 -6.92 -2.05 0.05
N LYS A 64 -6.37 -1.78 1.22
CA LYS A 64 -6.99 -1.91 2.52
C LYS A 64 -6.93 -0.59 3.28
N ALA A 65 -8.06 -0.17 3.84
CA ALA A 65 -8.15 1.06 4.62
C ALA A 65 -9.05 0.87 5.86
N PRO A 66 -8.75 1.56 6.98
CA PRO A 66 -9.56 1.49 8.20
C PRO A 66 -10.84 2.33 8.11
N ASP A 67 -10.83 3.36 7.25
CA ASP A 67 -11.92 4.29 7.04
C ASP A 67 -11.90 4.85 5.60
N GLU A 68 -12.94 5.62 5.29
CA GLU A 68 -13.12 6.22 3.98
C GLU A 68 -12.20 7.41 3.71
N ASP A 69 -11.71 8.10 4.75
CA ASP A 69 -10.82 9.26 4.57
C ASP A 69 -9.49 8.79 3.98
N LEU A 70 -8.79 7.87 4.65
CA LEU A 70 -7.58 7.25 4.09
C LEU A 70 -7.90 6.48 2.81
N GLY A 71 -9.00 5.72 2.79
CA GLY A 71 -9.41 4.91 1.65
C GLY A 71 -9.52 5.73 0.36
N SER A 72 -10.10 6.93 0.42
CA SER A 72 -10.25 7.81 -0.74
C SER A 72 -8.91 8.21 -1.36
N TYR A 73 -7.90 8.56 -0.55
CA TYR A 73 -6.58 8.92 -1.04
C TYR A 73 -5.82 7.72 -1.61
N LEU A 74 -5.91 6.56 -0.96
CA LEU A 74 -5.27 5.34 -1.45
C LEU A 74 -5.86 4.92 -2.80
N ARG A 75 -7.18 5.02 -2.99
CA ARG A 75 -7.82 4.77 -4.29
C ARG A 75 -7.35 5.76 -5.36
N GLY A 76 -7.25 7.05 -5.01
CA GLY A 76 -6.71 8.08 -5.89
C GLY A 76 -5.28 7.77 -6.33
N GLY A 77 -4.41 7.41 -5.38
CA GLY A 77 -3.03 7.02 -5.67
C GLY A 77 -2.92 5.77 -6.53
N LEU A 78 -3.76 4.77 -6.28
CA LEU A 78 -3.77 3.55 -7.09
C LEU A 78 -4.28 3.82 -8.52
N GLN A 79 -5.28 4.69 -8.70
CA GLN A 79 -5.73 5.15 -10.02
C GLN A 79 -4.64 5.93 -10.75
N SER A 80 -3.91 6.80 -10.06
CA SER A 80 -2.78 7.57 -10.61
C SER A 80 -1.67 6.65 -11.13
N ALA A 81 -1.28 5.66 -10.30
CA ALA A 81 -0.34 4.62 -10.67
C ALA A 81 -0.84 3.79 -11.87
N ALA A 82 -2.12 3.41 -11.88
CA ALA A 82 -2.73 2.65 -12.97
C ALA A 82 -2.67 3.41 -14.30
N ASN A 83 -3.02 4.71 -14.30
CA ASN A 83 -2.96 5.54 -15.50
C ASN A 83 -1.53 5.60 -16.05
N ARG A 84 -0.55 5.84 -15.17
CA ARG A 84 0.86 5.90 -15.56
C ARG A 84 1.38 4.61 -16.17
N LEU A 85 0.80 3.48 -15.77
CA LEU A 85 1.11 2.17 -16.31
C LEU A 85 0.38 1.88 -17.64
N LEU A 86 -0.87 2.36 -17.78
CA LEU A 86 -1.71 2.12 -18.94
C LEU A 86 -1.37 3.02 -20.14
N ASP A 87 -1.06 4.30 -19.91
CA ASP A 87 -0.78 5.30 -20.95
C ASP A 87 0.24 4.83 -22.02
N PRO A 88 1.42 4.29 -21.67
CA PRO A 88 2.38 3.85 -22.68
C PRO A 88 1.95 2.59 -23.44
N THR A 89 0.93 1.88 -22.96
CA THR A 89 0.47 0.61 -23.55
C THR A 89 -0.65 0.76 -24.58
N VAL A 90 -1.22 1.96 -24.71
CA VAL A 90 -2.33 2.27 -25.61
C VAL A 90 -2.01 1.92 -27.07
N THR A 91 -0.75 2.09 -27.48
CA THR A 91 -0.30 1.89 -28.86
C THR A 91 0.39 0.55 -29.10
N LEU A 92 0.49 -0.31 -28.08
CA LEU A 92 1.27 -1.55 -28.17
C LEU A 92 0.46 -2.71 -28.79
N PRO A 93 1.10 -3.58 -29.60
CA PRO A 93 0.44 -4.69 -30.25
C PRO A 93 0.11 -5.84 -29.27
N LYS A 94 -0.92 -6.64 -29.60
CA LYS A 94 -1.48 -7.70 -28.74
C LYS A 94 -0.53 -8.87 -28.46
N ASN A 95 0.43 -9.14 -29.33
CA ASN A 95 1.39 -10.26 -29.21
C ASN A 95 2.34 -10.18 -28.00
N THR A 96 2.30 -9.09 -27.25
CA THR A 96 3.19 -8.78 -26.12
C THR A 96 2.65 -9.24 -24.76
N LEU A 97 1.56 -10.02 -24.71
CA LEU A 97 0.85 -10.32 -23.46
C LEU A 97 1.72 -11.00 -22.38
N LYS A 98 2.55 -11.97 -22.77
CA LYS A 98 3.44 -12.68 -21.83
C LYS A 98 4.35 -11.73 -21.07
N ASN A 99 4.79 -10.66 -21.73
CA ASN A 99 5.66 -9.65 -21.15
C ASN A 99 4.94 -8.86 -20.05
N VAL A 100 3.62 -8.67 -20.18
CA VAL A 100 2.79 -8.01 -19.16
C VAL A 100 2.73 -8.84 -17.89
N GLU A 101 2.50 -10.15 -18.01
CA GLU A 101 2.43 -11.05 -16.85
C GLU A 101 3.77 -11.09 -16.09
N ASP A 102 4.88 -11.18 -16.82
CA ASP A 102 6.22 -11.23 -16.22
C ASP A 102 6.57 -9.91 -15.50
N CYS A 103 6.29 -8.75 -16.10
CA CYS A 103 6.50 -7.46 -15.45
C CYS A 103 5.56 -7.27 -14.24
N MET A 104 4.31 -7.73 -14.31
CA MET A 104 3.28 -7.45 -13.30
C MET A 104 3.17 -8.49 -12.18
N LYS A 105 3.92 -9.60 -12.26
CA LYS A 105 3.80 -10.77 -11.37
C LYS A 105 3.75 -10.44 -9.87
N ASN A 106 4.49 -9.43 -9.44
CA ASN A 106 4.61 -9.04 -8.03
C ASN A 106 3.91 -7.71 -7.70
N PHE A 107 3.12 -7.15 -8.62
CA PHE A 107 2.58 -5.80 -8.45
C PHE A 107 1.66 -5.67 -7.23
N GLN A 108 0.74 -6.62 -7.00
CA GLN A 108 -0.12 -6.62 -5.80
C GLN A 108 0.69 -6.69 -4.49
N ALA A 109 1.75 -7.49 -4.45
CA ALA A 109 2.57 -7.61 -3.25
C ALA A 109 3.24 -6.28 -2.91
N VAL A 110 3.77 -5.60 -3.92
CA VAL A 110 4.37 -4.28 -3.76
C VAL A 110 3.33 -3.21 -3.35
N ILE A 111 2.12 -3.25 -3.94
CA ILE A 111 1.01 -2.38 -3.50
C ILE A 111 0.65 -2.64 -2.04
N ASN A 112 0.63 -3.89 -1.59
CA ASN A 112 0.39 -4.24 -0.18
C ASN A 112 1.46 -3.66 0.74
N GLU A 113 2.74 -3.71 0.35
CA GLU A 113 3.84 -3.11 1.12
C GLU A 113 3.63 -1.58 1.28
N TYR A 114 3.31 -0.88 0.19
CA TYR A 114 3.04 0.56 0.24
C TYR A 114 1.79 0.88 1.06
N ASN A 115 0.77 0.04 0.97
CA ASN A 115 -0.44 0.19 1.76
C ASN A 115 -0.15 0.05 3.27
N VAL A 116 0.69 -0.91 3.67
CA VAL A 116 1.13 -1.07 5.07
C VAL A 116 1.90 0.16 5.55
N VAL A 117 2.79 0.71 4.73
CA VAL A 117 3.53 1.94 5.09
C VAL A 117 2.58 3.12 5.26
N ALA A 118 1.60 3.28 4.38
CA ALA A 118 0.59 4.32 4.49
C ALA A 118 -0.29 4.15 5.74
N LEU A 119 -0.72 2.92 6.04
CA LEU A 119 -1.48 2.60 7.24
C LEU A 119 -0.69 2.96 8.50
N LYS A 120 0.59 2.60 8.56
CA LYS A 120 1.47 2.95 9.67
C LYS A 120 1.57 4.47 9.83
N LYS A 121 1.78 5.20 8.73
CA LYS A 121 1.84 6.67 8.76
C LYS A 121 0.55 7.29 9.26
N TYR A 122 -0.59 6.76 8.83
CA TYR A 122 -1.91 7.20 9.24
C TYR A 122 -2.17 6.94 10.74
N GLN A 123 -1.69 5.80 11.25
CA GLN A 123 -1.77 5.45 12.66
C GLN A 123 -0.85 6.32 13.53
N GLU A 124 0.36 6.63 13.07
CA GLU A 124 1.33 7.49 13.79
C GLU A 124 0.81 8.92 14.06
N CYS A 125 -0.22 9.36 13.33
CA CYS A 125 -0.84 10.67 13.47
C CYS A 125 -2.29 10.60 13.96
N ASP A 126 -2.68 9.49 14.60
CA ASP A 126 -4.03 9.27 15.13
C ASP A 126 -5.14 9.53 14.10
N GLY A 127 -4.91 9.15 12.84
CA GLY A 127 -5.86 9.32 11.74
C GLY A 127 -5.98 10.73 11.17
N GLN A 128 -5.21 11.71 11.65
CA GLN A 128 -5.36 13.11 11.21
C GLN A 128 -4.62 13.44 9.89
N CYS A 129 -3.82 12.50 9.37
CA CYS A 129 -2.94 12.73 8.23
C CYS A 129 -3.24 11.84 7.02
N ALA A 130 -4.51 11.51 6.76
CA ALA A 130 -4.97 10.71 5.63
C ALA A 130 -4.32 11.12 4.30
N LYS A 131 -4.34 12.43 4.01
CA LYS A 131 -3.72 13.00 2.80
C LYS A 131 -2.23 12.70 2.68
N GLN A 132 -1.48 12.84 3.76
CA GLN A 132 -0.03 12.66 3.75
C GLN A 132 0.35 11.18 3.60
N ALA A 133 -0.37 10.30 4.31
CA ALA A 133 -0.25 8.86 4.15
C ALA A 133 -0.60 8.42 2.71
N GLY A 134 -1.68 8.98 2.14
CA GLY A 134 -2.09 8.74 0.76
C GLY A 134 -1.09 9.25 -0.28
N GLN A 135 -0.49 10.42 -0.08
CA GLN A 135 0.57 10.95 -0.95
C GLN A 135 1.82 10.08 -0.92
N LEU A 136 2.18 9.54 0.24
CA LEU A 136 3.30 8.60 0.37
C LEU A 136 3.03 7.34 -0.46
N PHE A 137 1.84 6.76 -0.31
CA PHE A 137 1.39 5.64 -1.12
C PHE A 137 1.41 5.94 -2.63
N GLU A 138 0.83 7.07 -3.04
CA GLU A 138 0.76 7.47 -4.45
C GLU A 138 2.14 7.59 -5.09
N ASN A 139 3.10 8.22 -4.39
CA ASN A 139 4.45 8.43 -4.89
C ASN A 139 5.15 7.10 -5.16
N ASP A 140 5.08 6.17 -4.22
CA ASP A 140 5.70 4.85 -4.34
C ASP A 140 5.01 3.98 -5.39
N ALA A 141 3.68 3.95 -5.36
CA ALA A 141 2.87 3.22 -6.34
C ALA A 141 3.13 3.75 -7.77
N SER A 142 3.16 5.07 -7.97
CA SER A 142 3.40 5.69 -9.27
C SER A 142 4.81 5.44 -9.80
N LYS A 143 5.82 5.45 -8.91
CA LYS A 143 7.20 5.13 -9.29
C LYS A 143 7.35 3.68 -9.73
N THR A 144 6.72 2.75 -9.00
CA THR A 144 6.71 1.34 -9.39
C THR A 144 5.92 1.12 -10.67
N ALA A 145 4.77 1.78 -10.82
CA ALA A 145 4.00 1.74 -12.04
C ALA A 145 4.78 2.21 -13.28
N GLY A 146 5.54 3.30 -13.16
CA GLY A 146 6.45 3.75 -14.21
C GLY A 146 7.46 2.68 -14.61
N ARG A 147 8.14 2.06 -13.64
CA ARG A 147 9.10 0.97 -13.90
C ARG A 147 8.46 -0.24 -14.58
N MET A 148 7.24 -0.58 -14.20
CA MET A 148 6.51 -1.67 -14.85
C MET A 148 6.05 -1.31 -16.27
N GLY A 149 5.62 -0.06 -16.49
CA GLY A 149 5.35 0.47 -17.82
C GLY A 149 6.58 0.38 -18.73
N ASP A 150 7.75 0.81 -18.23
CA ASP A 150 9.02 0.73 -18.95
C ASP A 150 9.40 -0.72 -19.29
N CYS A 151 9.19 -1.65 -18.35
CA CYS A 151 9.38 -3.09 -18.56
C CYS A 151 8.50 -3.61 -19.71
N ILE A 152 7.21 -3.28 -19.71
CA ILE A 152 6.25 -3.71 -20.74
C ILE A 152 6.65 -3.15 -22.11
N VAL A 153 6.94 -1.85 -22.20
CA VAL A 153 7.35 -1.20 -23.45
C VAL A 153 8.66 -1.78 -23.98
N SER A 154 9.65 -2.00 -23.12
CA SER A 154 10.96 -2.51 -23.52
C SER A 154 10.85 -3.92 -24.11
N LEU A 155 10.04 -4.78 -23.49
CA LEU A 155 9.80 -6.13 -23.99
C LEU A 155 8.95 -6.14 -25.26
N ALA A 156 8.07 -5.16 -25.44
CA ALA A 156 7.30 -4.95 -26.68
C ALA A 156 8.19 -4.58 -27.87
N ALA A 157 9.25 -3.80 -27.65
CA ALA A 157 10.16 -3.36 -28.69
C ALA A 157 11.13 -4.45 -29.19
N LEU A 158 11.22 -5.58 -28.48
CA LEU A 158 12.08 -6.71 -28.85
C LEU A 158 11.43 -7.69 -29.85
N HIS A 159 10.18 -7.44 -30.26
CA HIS A 159 9.37 -8.29 -31.15
C HIS A 159 8.72 -7.46 -32.25
#